data_AF-A0A9X5CRU6-F1
#
_entry.id   AF-A0A9X5CRU6-F1
#
_cell.length_a   1.000
_cell.length_b   1.000
_cell.length_c   1.000
_cell.angle_alpha   90.00
_cell.angle_beta   90.00
_cell.angle_gamma   90.00
#
_symmetry.space_group_name_H-M   'P 1'
#
loop_
_entity.id
_entity.type
_entity.pdbx_description
1 polymer ?
#
loop_
_entity_poly.entity_id
_entity_poly.type
_entity_poly.pdbx_seq_one_letter_code
_entity_poly.pdbx_strand_id
1 'polypeptide(L)'
;MTAYREIAARAEEARMKGRPVPALEREQRRLERAIRSRTLHMRGEAHGDDSRFDVGRLLERLGDGVRLVELAVVDGRVQVLLCGQGRVRRFEAGLLAAAETEAEHVQAGLRRLAHPGAQARLPLVEAAGRRLEELLLGPAAAHLGDGPVVIVPPGRLHRVPWALLPSLRERVVSVSPSASSWLRARETRPPRGGRQVLVRGPGLATGGAEVTRLADRYRGATVLEHSDATVPRVLAELDGAGLAHIAAHGTFRTDGP
;
A
#
# COMPACT_ATOMS: atom_id res chain seq x y z
N MET A 1 2.82 17.12 -20.98
CA MET A 1 1.49 16.64 -20.55
C MET A 1 0.62 16.21 -21.74
N THR A 2 0.50 16.99 -22.81
CA THR A 2 -0.33 16.68 -24.00
C THR A 2 0.10 15.40 -24.73
N ALA A 3 1.39 15.24 -25.05
CA ALA A 3 1.91 14.04 -25.71
C ALA A 3 1.71 12.74 -24.90
N TYR A 4 1.80 12.82 -23.57
CA TYR A 4 1.53 11.67 -22.69
C TYR A 4 0.06 11.24 -22.74
N ARG A 5 -0.88 12.20 -22.69
CA ARG A 5 -2.32 11.91 -22.72
C ARG A 5 -2.74 11.23 -24.01
N GLU A 6 -2.20 11.67 -25.14
CA GLU A 6 -2.48 11.07 -26.46
C GLU A 6 -1.97 9.63 -26.56
N ILE A 7 -0.74 9.39 -26.11
CA ILE A 7 -0.12 8.06 -26.14
C ILE A 7 -0.78 7.10 -25.14
N ALA A 8 -1.14 7.57 -23.95
CA ALA A 8 -1.88 6.78 -22.95
C ALA A 8 -3.29 6.41 -23.45
N ALA A 9 -4.01 7.34 -24.06
CA ALA A 9 -5.35 7.07 -24.62
C ALA A 9 -5.29 6.01 -25.74
N ARG A 10 -4.32 6.10 -26.66
CA ARG A 10 -4.13 5.10 -27.72
C ARG A 10 -3.69 3.73 -27.19
N ALA A 11 -2.85 3.70 -26.15
CA ALA A 11 -2.45 2.46 -25.50
C ALA A 11 -3.62 1.78 -24.75
N GLU A 12 -4.52 2.56 -24.17
CA GLU A 12 -5.73 2.07 -23.50
C GLU A 12 -6.76 1.56 -24.52
N GLU A 13 -6.99 2.29 -25.60
CA GLU A 13 -7.89 1.87 -26.69
C GLU A 13 -7.42 0.55 -27.33
N ALA A 14 -6.11 0.40 -27.54
CA ALA A 14 -5.51 -0.83 -28.06
C ALA A 14 -5.71 -2.01 -27.10
N ARG A 15 -5.64 -1.78 -25.78
CA ARG A 15 -5.91 -2.80 -24.75
C ARG A 15 -7.39 -3.19 -24.70
N MET A 16 -8.30 -2.22 -24.72
CA MET A 16 -9.74 -2.48 -24.71
C MET A 16 -10.20 -3.25 -25.97
N LYS A 17 -9.50 -3.10 -27.09
CA LYS A 17 -9.73 -3.87 -28.33
C LYS A 17 -9.01 -5.22 -28.38
N GLY A 18 -8.33 -5.63 -27.30
CA GLY A 18 -7.59 -6.89 -27.24
C GLY A 18 -6.34 -6.95 -28.12
N ARG A 19 -5.84 -5.81 -28.60
CA ARG A 19 -4.68 -5.68 -29.51
C ARG A 19 -3.61 -4.78 -28.89
N PRO A 20 -2.94 -5.20 -27.80
CA PRO A 20 -1.92 -4.39 -27.16
C PRO A 20 -0.79 -4.04 -28.15
N VAL A 21 -0.33 -2.79 -28.14
CA VAL A 21 0.75 -2.30 -29.01
C VAL A 21 1.99 -2.00 -28.15
N PRO A 22 2.99 -2.91 -28.10
CA PRO A 22 4.13 -2.77 -27.19
C PRO A 22 4.94 -1.49 -27.34
N ALA A 23 4.95 -0.89 -28.55
CA ALA A 23 5.63 0.37 -28.81
C ALA A 23 4.96 1.56 -28.10
N LEU A 24 3.62 1.64 -28.11
CA LEU A 24 2.87 2.69 -27.42
C LEU A 24 3.04 2.58 -25.91
N GLU A 25 3.06 1.36 -25.36
CA GLU A 25 3.30 1.14 -23.94
C GLU A 25 4.72 1.52 -23.51
N ARG A 26 5.74 1.24 -24.33
CA ARG A 26 7.13 1.67 -24.07
C ARG A 26 7.23 3.19 -24.04
N GLU A 27 6.59 3.85 -25.00
CA GLU A 27 6.62 5.31 -25.10
C GLU A 27 5.82 5.99 -23.98
N GLN A 28 4.67 5.42 -23.61
CA GLN A 28 3.93 5.81 -22.40
C GLN A 28 4.83 5.76 -21.16
N ARG A 29 5.50 4.62 -20.92
CA ARG A 29 6.43 4.45 -19.79
C ARG A 29 7.58 5.46 -19.82
N ARG A 30 8.12 5.79 -20.99
CA ARG A 30 9.19 6.78 -21.15
C ARG A 30 8.73 8.19 -20.74
N LEU A 31 7.59 8.63 -21.25
CA LEU A 31 7.03 9.95 -20.95
C LEU A 31 6.61 10.07 -19.47
N GLU A 32 6.07 9.00 -18.87
CA GLU A 32 5.79 8.96 -17.44
C GLU A 32 7.05 9.06 -16.58
N ARG A 33 8.13 8.35 -16.93
CA ARG A 33 9.41 8.46 -16.22
C ARG A 33 9.96 9.87 -16.27
N ALA A 34 9.84 10.55 -17.41
CA ALA A 34 10.26 11.94 -17.55
C ALA A 34 9.40 12.88 -16.69
N ILE A 35 8.08 12.70 -16.66
CA ILE A 35 7.17 13.48 -15.80
C ILE A 35 7.46 13.20 -14.33
N ARG A 36 7.56 11.93 -13.92
CA ARG A 36 7.85 11.52 -12.53
C ARG A 36 9.19 12.03 -12.05
N SER A 37 10.24 11.92 -12.86
CA SER A 37 11.55 12.51 -12.54
C SER A 37 11.39 14.01 -12.28
N ARG A 38 10.67 14.73 -13.15
CA ARG A 38 10.41 16.16 -12.97
C ARG A 38 9.62 16.46 -11.69
N THR A 39 8.58 15.68 -11.39
CA THR A 39 7.73 15.84 -10.20
C THR A 39 8.44 15.47 -8.90
N LEU A 40 9.29 14.44 -8.90
CA LEU A 40 10.12 14.07 -7.74
C LEU A 40 11.19 15.13 -7.42
N HIS A 41 11.61 15.91 -8.42
CA HIS A 41 12.51 17.05 -8.24
C HIS A 41 11.76 18.35 -7.94
N MET A 42 10.41 18.37 -8.00
CA MET A 42 9.64 19.49 -7.48
C MET A 42 9.55 19.32 -5.97
N ARG A 43 10.34 20.13 -5.24
CA ARG A 43 10.14 20.32 -3.80
C ARG A 43 8.68 20.71 -3.59
N GLY A 44 7.91 19.86 -2.91
CA GLY A 44 6.66 20.31 -2.31
C GLY A 44 7.00 21.42 -1.34
N GLU A 45 6.30 22.56 -1.41
CA GLU A 45 6.43 23.66 -0.45
C GLU A 45 5.93 23.20 0.93
N ALA A 46 6.68 22.33 1.59
CA ALA A 46 6.52 22.01 2.99
C ALA A 46 7.44 22.95 3.76
N HIS A 47 6.89 24.06 4.25
CA HIS A 47 7.46 24.75 5.40
C HIS A 47 7.36 23.79 6.60
N GLY A 48 8.47 23.17 7.02
CA GLY A 48 8.46 22.23 8.13
C GLY A 48 9.82 21.58 8.39
N ASP A 49 10.66 22.32 9.11
CA ASP A 49 11.77 21.95 10.00
C ASP A 49 12.55 20.64 9.77
N ASP A 50 13.87 20.78 9.70
CA ASP A 50 14.91 19.73 9.60
C ASP A 50 15.07 18.96 10.93
N SER A 51 13.96 18.66 11.60
CA SER A 51 13.97 18.03 12.92
C SER A 51 14.34 16.56 12.78
N ARG A 52 15.44 16.16 13.43
CA ARG A 52 15.82 14.75 13.61
C ARG A 52 14.64 13.93 14.13
N PHE A 53 14.53 12.68 13.68
CA PHE A 53 13.49 11.75 14.13
C PHE A 53 13.59 11.51 15.65
N ASP A 54 12.49 11.75 16.36
CA ASP A 54 12.40 11.58 17.82
C ASP A 54 11.68 10.27 18.18
N VAL A 55 12.44 9.33 18.74
CA VAL A 55 11.95 8.02 19.18
C VAL A 55 11.04 8.14 20.42
N GLY A 56 11.30 9.09 21.32
CA GLY A 56 10.46 9.31 22.49
C GLY A 56 9.05 9.73 22.07
N ARG A 57 8.96 10.71 21.18
CA ARG A 57 7.68 11.15 20.58
C ARG A 57 6.97 10.01 19.85
N LEU A 58 7.69 9.14 19.14
CA LEU A 58 7.08 7.95 18.54
C LEU A 58 6.44 7.05 19.61
N LEU A 59 7.18 6.72 20.67
CA LEU A 59 6.72 5.82 21.73
C LEU A 59 5.52 6.40 22.50
N GLU A 60 5.52 7.71 22.77
CA GLU A 60 4.38 8.41 23.36
C GLU A 60 3.13 8.30 22.48
N ARG A 61 3.27 8.47 21.15
CA ARG A 61 2.14 8.38 20.21
C ARG A 61 1.64 6.97 19.97
N LEU A 62 2.51 5.96 20.12
CA LEU A 62 2.11 4.55 20.12
C LEU A 62 1.31 4.19 21.37
N GLY A 63 1.69 4.77 22.52
CA GLY A 63 1.14 4.44 23.82
C GLY A 63 1.30 2.95 24.15
N ASP A 64 0.35 2.41 24.90
CA ASP A 64 0.36 0.99 25.31
C ASP A 64 -0.43 0.07 24.37
N GLY A 65 -1.28 0.66 23.52
CA GLY A 65 -2.23 -0.09 22.68
C GLY A 65 -1.70 -0.45 21.29
N VAL A 66 -0.71 0.26 20.75
CA VAL A 66 -0.21 0.05 19.38
C VAL A 66 1.24 -0.39 19.39
N ARG A 67 1.57 -1.35 18.51
CA ARG A 67 2.96 -1.74 18.23
C ARG A 67 3.39 -1.28 16.87
N LEU A 68 4.61 -0.78 16.78
CA LEU A 68 5.29 -0.58 15.51
C LEU A 68 6.43 -1.57 15.39
N VAL A 69 6.50 -2.26 14.25
CA VAL A 69 7.52 -3.24 13.89
C VAL A 69 8.32 -2.64 12.75
N GLU A 70 9.49 -2.10 13.05
CA GLU A 70 10.43 -1.63 12.05
C GLU A 70 11.34 -2.80 11.65
N LEU A 71 11.40 -3.09 10.35
CA LEU A 71 12.27 -4.12 9.80
C LEU A 71 13.49 -3.45 9.16
N ALA A 72 14.66 -3.78 9.65
CA ALA A 72 15.94 -3.39 9.06
C ALA A 72 16.67 -4.63 8.54
N VAL A 73 17.66 -4.43 7.67
CA VAL A 73 18.51 -5.51 7.17
C VAL A 73 19.95 -5.19 7.54
N VAL A 74 20.58 -6.09 8.29
CA VAL A 74 21.97 -6.00 8.70
C VAL A 74 22.63 -7.33 8.34
N ASP A 75 23.70 -7.27 7.55
CA ASP A 75 24.45 -8.46 7.08
C ASP A 75 23.55 -9.54 6.44
N GLY A 76 22.54 -9.09 5.68
CA GLY A 76 21.58 -9.96 4.99
C GLY A 76 20.51 -10.61 5.89
N ARG A 77 20.51 -10.32 7.20
CA ARG A 77 19.48 -10.78 8.15
C ARG A 77 18.47 -9.69 8.47
N VAL A 78 17.21 -10.10 8.63
CA VAL A 78 16.14 -9.22 9.08
C VAL A 78 16.30 -8.97 10.58
N GLN A 79 16.39 -7.69 10.92
CA GLN A 79 16.40 -7.18 12.29
C GLN A 79 15.05 -6.54 12.57
N VAL A 80 14.41 -6.97 13.65
CA VAL A 80 13.07 -6.51 14.04
C VAL A 80 13.20 -5.57 15.23
N LEU A 81 12.86 -4.30 15.05
CA LEU A 81 12.74 -3.34 16.14
C LEU A 81 11.25 -3.20 16.49
N LEU A 82 10.88 -3.76 17.64
CA LEU A 82 9.54 -3.68 18.19
C LEU A 82 9.44 -2.47 19.11
N CYS A 83 8.67 -1.48 18.68
CA CYS A 83 8.43 -0.22 19.39
C CYS A 83 7.04 -0.23 20.04
N GLY A 84 6.96 0.19 21.30
CA GLY A 84 5.71 0.40 22.04
C GLY A 84 5.90 0.13 23.54
N GLN A 85 4.92 0.47 24.37
CA GLN A 85 5.07 0.43 25.84
C GLN A 85 6.32 1.19 26.33
N GLY A 86 6.57 2.39 25.77
CA GLY A 86 7.69 3.24 26.18
C GLY A 86 9.09 2.68 25.90
N ARG A 87 9.24 1.61 25.11
CA ARG A 87 10.55 1.01 24.82
C ARG A 87 10.66 0.49 23.39
N VAL A 88 11.91 0.29 22.97
CA VAL A 88 12.29 -0.41 21.73
C VAL A 88 13.01 -1.70 22.09
N ARG A 89 12.56 -2.83 21.54
CA ARG A 89 13.20 -4.13 21.70
C ARG A 89 13.67 -4.62 20.34
N ARG A 90 14.92 -5.09 20.26
CA ARG A 90 15.49 -5.66 19.04
C ARG A 90 15.43 -7.19 19.08
N PHE A 91 15.08 -7.78 17.95
CA PHE A 91 15.15 -9.22 17.71
C PHE A 91 15.84 -9.47 16.37
N GLU A 92 16.39 -10.67 16.24
CA GLU A 92 16.87 -11.19 14.97
C GLU A 92 15.84 -12.18 14.41
N ALA A 93 15.60 -12.12 13.10
CA ALA A 93 14.75 -13.06 12.38
C ALA A 93 15.57 -13.79 11.29
N GLY A 94 14.95 -14.14 10.17
CA GLY A 94 15.57 -14.91 9.10
C GLY A 94 16.47 -14.10 8.16
N LEU A 95 16.96 -14.78 7.13
CA LEU A 95 17.68 -14.16 6.01
C LEU A 95 16.70 -13.44 5.08
N LEU A 96 17.06 -12.22 4.65
CA LEU A 96 16.25 -11.44 3.71
C LEU A 96 15.98 -12.22 2.42
N ALA A 97 17.00 -12.85 1.85
CA ALA A 97 16.87 -13.58 0.58
C ALA A 97 15.87 -14.75 0.69
N ALA A 98 15.83 -15.43 1.83
CA ALA A 98 14.85 -16.48 2.10
C ALA A 98 13.44 -15.89 2.26
N ALA A 99 13.31 -14.76 2.95
CA ALA A 99 12.04 -14.05 3.11
C ALA A 99 11.48 -13.54 1.77
N GLU A 100 12.35 -12.99 0.88
CA GLU A 100 11.97 -12.55 -0.47
C GLU A 100 11.45 -13.73 -1.29
N THR A 101 12.20 -14.84 -1.30
CA THR A 101 11.81 -16.07 -2.03
C THR A 101 10.48 -16.61 -1.51
N GLU A 102 10.30 -16.69 -0.18
CA GLU A 102 9.06 -17.19 0.40
C GLU A 102 7.88 -16.25 0.15
N ALA A 103 8.09 -14.92 0.18
CA ALA A 103 7.07 -13.94 -0.16
C ALA A 103 6.61 -14.08 -1.63
N GLU A 104 7.53 -14.35 -2.56
CA GLU A 104 7.21 -14.63 -3.95
C GLU A 104 6.37 -15.91 -4.10
N HIS A 105 6.75 -16.99 -3.40
CA HIS A 105 5.98 -18.23 -3.38
C HIS A 105 4.57 -18.03 -2.83
N VAL A 106 4.44 -17.31 -1.71
CA VAL A 106 3.15 -16.97 -1.12
C VAL A 106 2.29 -16.18 -2.10
N GLN A 107 2.83 -15.12 -2.72
CA GLN A 107 2.09 -14.32 -3.70
C GLN A 107 1.61 -15.18 -4.88
N ALA A 108 2.46 -16.07 -5.39
CA ALA A 108 2.08 -17.00 -6.45
C ALA A 108 0.97 -17.96 -6.00
N GLY A 109 1.04 -18.45 -4.76
CA GLY A 109 0.00 -19.29 -4.14
C GLY A 109 -1.34 -18.56 -4.03
N LEU A 110 -1.34 -17.33 -3.52
CA LEU A 110 -2.54 -16.49 -3.39
C LEU A 110 -3.19 -16.20 -4.75
N ARG A 111 -2.40 -15.90 -5.79
CA ARG A 111 -2.93 -15.71 -7.16
C ARG A 111 -3.62 -16.97 -7.67
N ARG A 112 -3.09 -18.16 -7.36
CA ARG A 112 -3.72 -19.43 -7.76
C ARG A 112 -5.03 -19.68 -7.02
N LEU A 113 -5.13 -19.29 -5.74
CA LEU A 113 -6.36 -19.40 -4.95
C LEU A 113 -7.51 -18.53 -5.46
N ALA A 114 -7.22 -17.49 -6.24
CA ALA A 114 -8.25 -16.67 -6.89
C ALA A 114 -8.98 -17.39 -8.04
N HIS A 115 -8.50 -18.57 -8.47
CA HIS A 115 -9.15 -19.38 -9.50
C HIS A 115 -10.03 -20.49 -8.90
N PRO A 116 -11.19 -20.81 -9.51
CA PRO A 116 -12.05 -21.89 -9.05
C PRO A 116 -11.33 -23.25 -8.96
N GLY A 117 -11.62 -24.02 -7.90
CA GLY A 117 -11.08 -25.38 -7.70
C GLY A 117 -9.71 -25.44 -7.02
N ALA A 118 -9.13 -24.29 -6.62
CA ALA A 118 -7.80 -24.24 -5.99
C ALA A 118 -7.81 -24.43 -4.46
N GLN A 119 -8.97 -24.67 -3.82
CA GLN A 119 -9.12 -24.68 -2.36
C GLN A 119 -8.23 -25.71 -1.66
N ALA A 120 -7.95 -26.85 -2.30
CA ALA A 120 -7.05 -27.87 -1.75
C ALA A 120 -5.62 -27.38 -1.50
N ARG A 121 -5.24 -26.22 -2.06
CA ARG A 121 -3.92 -25.59 -1.86
C ARG A 121 -3.85 -24.65 -0.67
N LEU A 122 -4.98 -24.37 0.00
CA LEU A 122 -5.01 -23.44 1.13
C LEU A 122 -4.01 -23.83 2.25
N PRO A 123 -3.91 -25.11 2.68
CA PRO A 123 -2.95 -25.50 3.72
C PRO A 123 -1.49 -25.24 3.34
N LEU A 124 -1.15 -25.33 2.04
CA LEU A 124 0.20 -25.02 1.53
C LEU A 124 0.51 -23.52 1.66
N VAL A 125 -0.47 -22.66 1.35
CA VAL A 125 -0.32 -21.20 1.47
C VAL A 125 -0.24 -20.79 2.94
N GLU A 126 -1.02 -21.43 3.82
CA GLU A 126 -0.92 -21.20 5.27
C GLU A 126 0.43 -21.64 5.85
N ALA A 127 0.95 -22.78 5.42
CA ALA A 127 2.28 -23.24 5.82
C ALA A 127 3.38 -22.28 5.32
N ALA A 128 3.22 -21.72 4.13
CA ALA A 128 4.12 -20.70 3.61
C ALA A 128 4.01 -19.38 4.40
N GLY A 129 2.80 -18.98 4.82
CA GLY A 129 2.58 -17.85 5.72
C GLY A 129 3.28 -18.02 7.08
N ARG A 130 3.27 -19.23 7.66
CA ARG A 130 4.02 -19.56 8.89
C ARG A 130 5.54 -19.40 8.69
N ARG A 131 6.11 -19.98 7.63
CA ARG A 131 7.54 -19.81 7.32
C ARG A 131 7.92 -18.36 7.08
N LEU A 132 7.06 -17.61 6.39
CA LEU A 132 7.29 -16.19 6.13
C LEU A 132 7.28 -15.36 7.43
N GLU A 133 6.41 -15.70 8.39
CA GLU A 133 6.43 -15.11 9.74
C GLU A 133 7.74 -15.39 10.48
N GLU A 134 8.21 -16.64 10.48
CA GLU A 134 9.48 -17.00 11.11
C GLU A 134 10.66 -16.21 10.50
N LEU A 135 10.67 -16.05 9.18
CA LEU A 135 11.69 -15.32 8.45
C LEU A 135 11.65 -13.80 8.68
N LEU A 136 10.47 -13.21 8.86
CA LEU A 136 10.30 -11.76 8.96
C LEU A 136 10.21 -11.24 10.40
N LEU A 137 9.55 -11.98 11.29
CA LEU A 137 9.29 -11.57 12.67
C LEU A 137 10.07 -12.41 13.68
N GLY A 138 10.27 -13.71 13.39
CA GLY A 138 11.00 -14.62 14.27
C GLY A 138 10.48 -14.56 15.72
N PRO A 139 11.36 -14.49 16.73
CA PRO A 139 10.96 -14.38 18.13
C PRO A 139 10.12 -13.14 18.48
N ALA A 140 10.15 -12.08 17.67
CA ALA A 140 9.38 -10.87 17.93
C ALA A 140 7.86 -11.10 17.85
N ALA A 141 7.41 -12.10 17.09
CA ALA A 141 5.99 -12.43 16.93
C ALA A 141 5.30 -12.71 18.29
N ALA A 142 6.02 -13.36 19.21
CA ALA A 142 5.52 -13.66 20.56
C ALA A 142 5.36 -12.42 21.47
N HIS A 143 5.78 -11.24 21.01
CA HIS A 143 5.79 -10.00 21.80
C HIS A 143 4.88 -8.90 21.25
N LEU A 144 4.14 -9.17 20.17
CA LEU A 144 3.23 -8.20 19.56
C LEU A 144 2.03 -7.84 20.47
N GLY A 145 1.63 -8.74 21.37
CA GLY A 145 0.37 -8.64 22.11
C GLY A 145 -0.84 -8.71 21.18
N ASP A 146 -1.98 -8.20 21.64
CA ASP A 146 -3.28 -8.32 20.93
C ASP A 146 -3.71 -7.03 20.22
N GLY A 147 -2.98 -5.94 20.42
CA GLY A 147 -3.30 -4.62 19.86
C GLY A 147 -2.97 -4.46 18.37
N PRO A 148 -3.37 -3.31 17.76
CA PRO A 148 -3.00 -2.95 16.40
C PRO A 148 -1.49 -2.96 16.17
N VAL A 149 -1.09 -3.37 14.98
CA VAL A 149 0.30 -3.45 14.56
C VAL A 149 0.54 -2.58 13.31
N VAL A 150 1.59 -1.77 13.36
CA VAL A 150 2.12 -1.01 12.23
C VAL A 150 3.39 -1.70 11.77
N ILE A 151 3.44 -2.18 10.53
CA ILE A 151 4.67 -2.72 9.95
C ILE A 151 5.36 -1.62 9.15
N VAL A 152 6.65 -1.45 9.38
CA VAL A 152 7.52 -0.58 8.58
C VAL A 152 8.60 -1.46 7.92
N PRO A 153 8.34 -1.94 6.69
CA PRO A 153 9.28 -2.81 6.00
C PRO A 153 10.24 -2.00 5.11
N PRO A 154 11.44 -2.54 4.81
CA PRO A 154 12.26 -2.00 3.74
C PRO A 154 11.54 -2.16 2.39
N GLY A 155 11.92 -1.36 1.40
CA GLY A 155 11.25 -1.31 0.09
C GLY A 155 11.02 -2.68 -0.57
N ARG A 156 12.00 -3.59 -0.43
CA ARG A 156 11.96 -4.97 -0.96
C ARG A 156 10.82 -5.82 -0.38
N LEU A 157 10.36 -5.51 0.82
CA LEU A 157 9.36 -6.28 1.56
C LEU A 157 7.96 -5.64 1.54
N HIS A 158 7.73 -4.54 0.80
CA HIS A 158 6.40 -3.92 0.69
C HIS A 158 5.33 -4.86 0.10
N ARG A 159 5.76 -5.83 -0.72
CA ARG A 159 4.85 -6.76 -1.40
C ARG A 159 4.46 -7.97 -0.54
N VAL A 160 4.99 -8.07 0.68
CA VAL A 160 4.64 -9.13 1.62
C VAL A 160 3.14 -9.04 1.95
N PRO A 161 2.38 -10.15 1.86
CA PRO A 161 1.00 -10.18 2.29
C PRO A 161 0.93 -10.33 3.82
N TRP A 162 1.14 -9.23 4.55
CA TRP A 162 1.24 -9.20 6.02
C TRP A 162 0.06 -9.87 6.73
N ALA A 163 -1.15 -9.76 6.20
CA ALA A 163 -2.35 -10.38 6.75
C ALA A 163 -2.37 -11.91 6.68
N LEU A 164 -1.42 -12.55 5.97
CA LEU A 164 -1.28 -14.01 5.95
C LEU A 164 -0.45 -14.54 7.14
N LEU A 165 0.36 -13.68 7.78
CA LEU A 165 1.20 -14.11 8.89
C LEU A 165 0.30 -14.50 10.08
N PRO A 166 0.48 -15.68 10.70
CA PRO A 166 -0.41 -16.18 11.74
C PRO A 166 -0.64 -15.21 12.89
N SER A 167 0.42 -14.55 13.37
CA SER A 167 0.31 -13.56 14.44
C SER A 167 -0.47 -12.33 13.99
N LEU A 168 -0.47 -11.98 12.70
CA LEU A 168 -1.07 -10.76 12.15
C LEU A 168 -2.48 -10.93 11.55
N ARG A 169 -2.94 -12.16 11.32
CA ARG A 169 -4.17 -12.40 10.54
C ARG A 169 -5.47 -11.90 11.19
N GLU A 170 -5.57 -11.94 12.52
CA GLU A 170 -6.78 -11.56 13.28
C GLU A 170 -6.67 -10.17 13.94
N ARG A 171 -5.73 -9.32 13.49
CA ARG A 171 -5.51 -8.00 14.09
C ARG A 171 -5.63 -6.88 13.07
N VAL A 172 -5.80 -5.66 13.59
CA VAL A 172 -5.67 -4.44 12.77
C VAL A 172 -4.20 -4.29 12.40
N VAL A 173 -3.89 -4.46 11.11
CA VAL A 173 -2.55 -4.27 10.55
C VAL A 173 -2.56 -3.08 9.61
N SER A 174 -1.57 -2.20 9.77
CA SER A 174 -1.27 -1.15 8.79
C SER A 174 0.19 -1.26 8.36
N VAL A 175 0.49 -0.85 7.13
CA VAL A 175 1.86 -0.79 6.61
C VAL A 175 2.19 0.67 6.36
N SER A 176 3.33 1.13 6.87
CA SER A 176 3.83 2.48 6.65
C SER A 176 5.20 2.42 5.96
N PRO A 177 5.53 3.36 5.05
CA PRO A 177 6.85 3.41 4.43
C PRO A 177 7.96 3.83 5.41
N SER A 178 7.60 4.47 6.53
CA SER A 178 8.54 4.81 7.61
C SER A 178 7.80 5.09 8.92
N ALA A 179 8.51 4.99 10.06
CA ALA A 179 7.99 5.43 11.35
C ALA A 179 7.64 6.94 11.36
N SER A 180 8.44 7.78 10.70
CA SER A 180 8.17 9.23 10.56
C SER A 180 6.89 9.51 9.78
N SER A 181 6.63 8.76 8.69
CA SER A 181 5.40 8.91 7.90
C SER A 181 4.17 8.54 8.73
N TRP A 182 4.26 7.47 9.53
CA TRP A 182 3.19 7.07 10.44
C TRP A 182 2.95 8.14 11.52
N LEU A 183 4.03 8.63 12.15
CA LEU A 183 3.95 9.67 13.17
C LEU A 183 3.30 10.95 12.61
N ARG A 184 3.77 11.42 11.45
CA ARG A 184 3.18 12.57 10.77
C ARG A 184 1.69 12.35 10.47
N ALA A 185 1.31 11.17 9.98
CA ALA A 185 -0.08 10.86 9.70
C ALA A 185 -0.95 10.89 10.97
N ARG A 186 -0.43 10.38 12.09
CA ARG A 186 -1.12 10.40 13.40
C ARG A 186 -1.31 11.81 13.97
N GLU A 187 -0.41 12.71 13.65
CA GLU A 187 -0.42 14.09 14.17
C GLU A 187 -1.09 15.08 13.21
N THR A 188 -1.31 14.68 11.97
CA THR A 188 -2.04 15.49 10.99
C THR A 188 -3.50 15.60 11.41
N ARG A 189 -3.98 16.84 11.53
CA ARG A 189 -5.39 17.10 11.84
C ARG A 189 -6.28 16.62 10.69
N PRO A 190 -7.35 15.84 10.96
CA PRO A 190 -8.29 15.47 9.92
C PRO A 190 -8.93 16.70 9.26
N PRO A 191 -9.24 16.64 7.94
CA PRO A 191 -9.91 17.74 7.27
C PRO A 191 -11.32 17.97 7.86
N ARG A 192 -11.74 19.24 7.88
CA ARG A 192 -13.06 19.64 8.40
C ARG A 192 -14.17 19.24 7.42
N GLY A 193 -15.32 18.84 7.95
CA GLY A 193 -16.53 18.62 7.15
C GLY A 193 -16.70 17.22 6.57
N GLY A 194 -15.71 16.33 6.71
CA GLY A 194 -15.87 14.89 6.46
C GLY A 194 -16.29 14.51 5.02
N ARG A 195 -16.12 15.41 4.04
CA ARG A 195 -16.57 15.23 2.64
C ARG A 195 -16.12 13.88 2.09
N GLN A 196 -17.06 13.12 1.53
CA GLN A 196 -16.77 11.83 0.90
C GLN A 196 -16.71 11.98 -0.62
N VAL A 197 -15.73 11.33 -1.23
CA VAL A 197 -15.56 11.30 -2.68
C VAL A 197 -15.59 9.85 -3.15
N LEU A 198 -16.44 9.54 -4.12
CA LEU A 198 -16.56 8.21 -4.70
C LEU A 198 -16.21 8.31 -6.19
N VAL A 199 -15.23 7.53 -6.63
CA VAL A 199 -14.73 7.56 -8.01
C VAL A 199 -14.96 6.20 -8.66
N ARG A 200 -15.58 6.23 -9.84
CA ARG A 200 -15.71 5.07 -10.73
C ARG A 200 -14.87 5.28 -11.97
N GLY A 201 -13.77 4.54 -12.06
CA GLY A 201 -12.91 4.46 -13.24
C GLY A 201 -13.53 3.62 -14.37
N PRO A 202 -12.98 3.74 -15.59
CA PRO A 202 -13.47 3.00 -16.76
C PRO A 202 -13.12 1.50 -16.70
N GLY A 203 -13.84 0.69 -17.48
CA GLY A 203 -13.48 -0.71 -17.76
C GLY A 203 -13.71 -1.73 -16.65
N LEU A 204 -14.32 -1.35 -15.53
CA LEU A 204 -14.58 -2.26 -14.42
C LEU A 204 -15.57 -3.37 -14.82
N ALA A 205 -15.21 -4.63 -14.60
CA ALA A 205 -16.02 -5.79 -14.96
C ALA A 205 -17.41 -5.79 -14.30
N THR A 206 -17.51 -5.26 -13.08
CA THR A 206 -18.77 -5.13 -12.32
C THR A 206 -19.53 -3.83 -12.63
N GLY A 207 -19.04 -3.03 -13.58
CA GLY A 207 -19.57 -1.70 -13.85
C GLY A 207 -19.52 -0.77 -12.63
N GLY A 208 -18.61 -0.99 -11.67
CA GLY A 208 -18.51 -0.14 -10.48
C GLY A 208 -19.71 -0.24 -9.54
N ALA A 209 -20.42 -1.38 -9.50
CA ALA A 209 -21.62 -1.59 -8.68
C ALA A 209 -21.47 -1.21 -7.18
N GLU A 210 -20.25 -1.29 -6.64
CA GLU A 210 -19.94 -0.83 -5.28
C GLU A 210 -20.12 0.68 -5.09
N VAL A 211 -19.83 1.50 -6.10
CA VAL A 211 -19.93 2.97 -6.02
C VAL A 211 -21.39 3.38 -5.84
N THR A 212 -22.33 2.73 -6.54
CA THR A 212 -23.77 2.97 -6.36
C THR A 212 -24.22 2.68 -4.93
N ARG A 213 -23.81 1.53 -4.36
CA ARG A 213 -24.14 1.17 -2.97
C ARG A 213 -23.51 2.13 -1.95
N LEU A 214 -22.31 2.62 -2.21
CA LEU A 214 -21.62 3.57 -1.35
C LEU A 214 -22.25 4.96 -1.43
N ALA A 215 -22.69 5.40 -2.61
CA ALA A 215 -23.42 6.66 -2.78
C ALA A 215 -24.74 6.66 -1.99
N ASP A 216 -25.38 5.49 -1.89
CA ASP A 216 -26.56 5.34 -1.05
C ASP A 216 -26.28 5.46 0.45
N ARG A 217 -25.14 4.90 0.89
CA ARG A 217 -24.73 4.94 2.30
C ARG A 217 -24.20 6.31 2.72
N TYR A 218 -23.42 6.96 1.86
CA TYR A 218 -22.83 8.28 2.09
C TYR A 218 -23.62 9.34 1.34
N ARG A 219 -24.83 9.64 1.85
CA ARG A 219 -25.69 10.70 1.31
C ARG A 219 -24.92 12.03 1.31
N GLY A 220 -24.75 12.62 0.12
CA GLY A 220 -23.96 13.86 -0.06
C GLY A 220 -22.51 13.63 -0.52
N ALA A 221 -22.10 12.39 -0.78
CA ALA A 221 -20.81 12.12 -1.40
C ALA A 221 -20.74 12.73 -2.81
N THR A 222 -19.57 13.28 -3.14
CA THR A 222 -19.26 13.69 -4.52
C THR A 222 -18.93 12.45 -5.33
N VAL A 223 -19.74 12.12 -6.33
CA VAL A 223 -19.53 10.97 -7.21
C VAL A 223 -18.91 11.44 -8.52
N LEU A 224 -17.76 10.87 -8.88
CA LEU A 224 -17.06 11.13 -10.13
C LEU A 224 -17.07 9.86 -10.98
N GLU A 225 -17.72 9.91 -12.14
CA GLU A 225 -17.83 8.79 -13.07
C GLU A 225 -17.80 9.26 -14.53
N HIS A 226 -17.59 8.34 -15.46
CA HIS A 226 -17.59 8.61 -16.91
C HIS A 226 -16.64 9.77 -17.28
N SER A 227 -17.16 10.84 -17.89
CA SER A 227 -16.40 12.04 -18.28
C SER A 227 -15.88 12.84 -17.09
N ASP A 228 -16.45 12.68 -15.90
CA ASP A 228 -16.08 13.47 -14.72
C ASP A 228 -14.96 12.82 -13.90
N ALA A 229 -14.71 11.51 -14.10
CA ALA A 229 -13.64 10.74 -13.46
C ALA A 229 -12.25 11.02 -14.07
N THR A 230 -11.93 12.30 -14.31
CA THR A 230 -10.62 12.71 -14.84
C THR A 230 -9.60 12.88 -13.72
N VAL A 231 -8.32 12.59 -13.99
CA VAL A 231 -7.23 12.73 -13.02
C VAL A 231 -7.21 14.12 -12.35
N PRO A 232 -7.30 15.26 -13.07
CA PRO A 232 -7.30 16.57 -12.43
C PRO A 232 -8.50 16.80 -11.52
N ARG A 233 -9.70 16.37 -11.95
CA ARG A 233 -10.92 16.52 -11.15
C ARG A 233 -10.87 15.65 -9.89
N VAL A 234 -10.44 14.41 -10.03
CA VAL A 234 -10.25 13.49 -8.90
C VAL A 234 -9.26 14.06 -7.90
N LEU A 235 -8.08 14.52 -8.33
CA LEU A 235 -7.08 15.10 -7.42
C LEU A 235 -7.60 16.34 -6.68
N ALA A 236 -8.33 17.22 -7.37
CA ALA A 236 -8.95 18.40 -6.76
C ALA A 236 -10.02 18.01 -5.73
N GLU A 237 -10.84 17.00 -6.02
CA GLU A 237 -11.85 16.53 -5.07
C GLU A 237 -11.25 15.75 -3.91
N LEU A 238 -10.13 15.03 -4.10
CA LEU A 238 -9.44 14.33 -3.01
C LEU A 238 -8.83 15.29 -1.98
N ASP A 239 -8.43 16.50 -2.40
CA ASP A 239 -7.86 17.49 -1.50
C ASP A 239 -8.88 17.92 -0.43
N GLY A 240 -8.57 17.64 0.82
CA GLY A 240 -9.48 17.87 1.95
C GLY A 240 -10.66 16.89 2.06
N ALA A 241 -10.72 15.81 1.27
CA ALA A 241 -11.70 14.75 1.48
C ALA A 241 -11.43 14.02 2.81
N GLY A 242 -12.48 13.77 3.60
CA GLY A 242 -12.39 12.97 4.81
C GLY A 242 -12.34 11.47 4.52
N LEU A 243 -12.93 11.05 3.40
CA LEU A 243 -12.89 9.68 2.89
C LEU A 243 -12.97 9.71 1.37
N ALA A 244 -12.18 8.85 0.74
CA ALA A 244 -12.28 8.61 -0.69
C ALA A 244 -12.35 7.11 -1.00
N HIS A 245 -13.26 6.74 -1.90
CA HIS A 245 -13.33 5.41 -2.49
C HIS A 245 -13.02 5.52 -3.98
N ILE A 246 -12.02 4.78 -4.46
CA ILE A 246 -11.63 4.79 -5.87
C ILE A 246 -11.72 3.36 -6.40
N ALA A 247 -12.76 3.11 -7.20
CA ALA A 247 -12.92 1.88 -7.95
C ALA A 247 -12.28 2.08 -9.33
N ALA A 248 -11.09 1.53 -9.58
CA ALA A 248 -10.40 1.68 -10.85
C ALA A 248 -9.44 0.51 -11.10
N HIS A 249 -9.07 0.29 -12.37
CA HIS A 249 -7.98 -0.60 -12.70
C HIS A 249 -6.64 0.01 -12.28
N GLY A 250 -5.91 -0.70 -11.43
CA GLY A 250 -4.52 -0.38 -11.13
C GLY A 250 -3.60 -1.02 -12.16
N THR A 251 -2.81 -0.22 -12.89
CA THR A 251 -1.66 -0.76 -13.62
C THR A 251 -0.50 -0.89 -12.65
N PHE A 252 -0.28 -2.10 -12.12
CA PHE A 252 0.88 -2.39 -11.27
C PHE A 252 2.17 -2.28 -12.08
N ARG A 253 3.08 -1.46 -11.58
CA ARG A 253 4.39 -1.20 -12.19
C ARG A 253 5.44 -2.04 -11.49
N THR A 254 6.38 -2.60 -12.25
CA THR A 254 7.58 -3.23 -11.69
C THR A 254 8.65 -2.21 -11.29
N ASP A 255 8.52 -0.93 -11.69
CA ASP A 255 9.49 0.15 -11.45
C ASP A 255 9.02 1.22 -10.43
N GLY A 256 8.12 0.86 -9.52
CA GLY A 256 7.75 1.66 -8.36
C GLY A 256 7.18 0.78 -7.24
N PRO A 257 7.32 1.16 -5.96
CA PRO A 257 6.63 0.50 -4.87
C PRO A 257 5.11 0.51 -5.08
#